data_AF-A0A2V4PB58-F1
#
_entry.id   AF-A0A2V4PB58-F1
#
_cell.length_a   1.000
_cell.length_b   1.000
_cell.length_c   1.000
_cell.angle_alpha   90.00
_cell.angle_beta   90.00
_cell.angle_gamma   90.00
#
_symmetry.space_group_name_H-M   'P 1'
#
loop_
_entity.id
_entity.type
_entity.pdbx_description
1 polymer ?
#
loop_
_entity_poly.entity_id
_entity_poly.type
_entity_poly.pdbx_seq_one_letter_code
_entity_poly.pdbx_strand_id
1 'polypeptide(L)'
;MTGRPNRLPPISGPFLLALALALVLAAATGCASSAAPGAATVRTATSPVSRAPSAASTSADPGPSPASRMVCTGYILAEIAGALGAETTELPAPTWAHHLYSCTYAYPDGSMLVSVKELSDPATAAAQFDGVRGSAGPVTTFSGLGERAFTRADGSTVVLKDSSVLTVDVSKLPPLFGKPPRSRSNVSVTIATTIMVCWKEHAE
;
A
#
# COMPACT_ATOMS: atom_id res chain seq x y z
N MET A 1 59.67 -1.39 -2.75
CA MET A 1 58.78 -1.22 -1.59
C MET A 1 57.34 -1.51 -2.04
N THR A 2 56.98 -2.75 -2.41
CA THR A 2 56.42 -3.83 -1.57
C THR A 2 55.29 -3.38 -0.62
N GLY A 3 54.04 -3.68 -0.96
CA GLY A 3 52.86 -3.38 -0.12
C GLY A 3 51.54 -4.00 -0.57
N ARG A 4 51.50 -5.34 -0.62
CA ARG A 4 50.38 -6.33 -0.56
C ARG A 4 48.99 -6.02 -1.18
N PRO A 5 48.45 -6.92 -2.05
CA PRO A 5 47.02 -6.95 -2.39
C PRO A 5 46.17 -7.60 -1.27
N ASN A 6 45.00 -7.00 -1.00
CA ASN A 6 43.97 -7.53 -0.11
C ASN A 6 43.39 -8.84 -0.68
N ARG A 7 43.63 -9.96 0.00
CA ARG A 7 42.94 -11.23 -0.24
C ARG A 7 41.68 -11.28 0.64
N LEU A 8 40.51 -11.41 0.00
CA LEU A 8 39.28 -11.84 0.66
C LEU A 8 39.35 -13.35 0.93
N PRO A 9 38.88 -13.86 2.09
CA PRO A 9 38.78 -15.28 2.35
C PRO A 9 37.57 -15.90 1.60
N PRO A 10 37.68 -17.16 1.12
CA PRO A 10 36.55 -17.90 0.59
C PRO A 10 35.67 -18.41 1.73
N ILE A 11 34.39 -18.02 1.76
CA ILE A 11 33.39 -18.65 2.63
C ILE A 11 32.81 -19.83 1.84
N SER A 12 33.46 -20.98 1.97
CA SER A 12 32.96 -22.29 1.55
C SER A 12 32.32 -22.97 2.74
N GLY A 13 31.04 -23.38 2.63
CA GLY A 13 30.38 -24.15 3.68
C GLY A 13 28.90 -24.43 3.39
N PRO A 14 28.55 -25.63 2.90
CA PRO A 14 27.18 -26.06 2.66
C PRO A 14 26.59 -26.61 3.96
N PHE A 15 25.61 -25.92 4.55
CA PHE A 15 24.80 -26.49 5.64
C PHE A 15 23.49 -27.02 5.07
N LEU A 16 23.55 -28.28 4.62
CA LEU A 16 22.42 -29.20 4.49
C LEU A 16 22.02 -29.70 5.87
N LEU A 17 20.76 -29.50 6.29
CA LEU A 17 20.01 -30.33 7.25
C LEU A 17 18.59 -29.73 7.34
N ALA A 18 17.61 -30.19 6.55
CA ALA A 18 16.78 -31.38 6.80
C ALA A 18 16.12 -31.37 8.18
N LEU A 19 14.86 -30.93 8.24
CA LEU A 19 13.89 -31.46 9.21
C LEU A 19 12.52 -31.58 8.54
N ALA A 20 12.06 -32.82 8.46
CA ALA A 20 10.76 -33.26 7.99
C ALA A 20 9.76 -33.37 9.16
N LEU A 21 8.52 -33.78 8.82
CA LEU A 21 7.44 -34.24 9.72
C LEU A 21 6.71 -33.13 10.51
N ALA A 22 5.40 -33.15 10.75
CA ALA A 22 4.27 -34.04 10.45
C ALA A 22 3.00 -33.23 10.82
N LEU A 23 1.90 -33.28 10.05
CA LEU A 23 0.68 -34.08 10.26
C LEU A 23 -0.27 -33.64 11.40
N VAL A 24 -1.57 -33.91 11.17
CA VAL A 24 -2.75 -33.97 12.08
C VAL A 24 -3.62 -32.68 12.12
N LEU A 25 -4.73 -32.59 11.38
CA LEU A 25 -6.11 -33.14 11.58
C LEU A 25 -6.91 -32.56 12.77
N ALA A 26 -8.23 -32.45 12.52
CA ALA A 26 -9.38 -32.25 13.43
C ALA A 26 -9.78 -30.79 13.70
N ALA A 27 -11.05 -30.40 13.80
CA ALA A 27 -12.34 -31.04 13.53
C ALA A 27 -13.44 -29.94 13.56
N ALA A 28 -14.57 -30.25 12.94
CA ALA A 28 -15.81 -29.47 12.97
C ALA A 28 -16.54 -29.55 14.32
N THR A 29 -17.09 -28.42 14.79
CA THR A 29 -18.19 -28.25 15.77
C THR A 29 -18.59 -26.76 15.68
N GLY A 30 -19.80 -26.28 15.35
CA GLY A 30 -21.15 -26.77 15.62
C GLY A 30 -21.69 -26.09 16.89
N CYS A 31 -22.60 -25.11 16.78
CA CYS A 31 -23.90 -25.10 17.50
C CYS A 31 -24.75 -23.88 17.13
N ALA A 32 -25.99 -24.15 16.76
CA ALA A 32 -27.10 -23.21 16.64
C ALA A 32 -27.82 -23.07 17.99
N SER A 33 -28.54 -21.97 18.22
CA SER A 33 -29.64 -21.95 19.21
C SER A 33 -30.69 -20.87 18.89
N SER A 34 -31.79 -21.39 18.35
CA SER A 34 -33.21 -21.15 18.59
C SER A 34 -33.77 -19.85 19.20
N ALA A 35 -34.88 -19.46 18.57
CA ALA A 35 -35.84 -18.42 18.88
C ALA A 35 -36.66 -18.64 20.17
N ALA A 36 -37.32 -17.56 20.63
CA ALA A 36 -38.60 -17.63 21.33
C ALA A 36 -39.54 -16.50 20.86
N PRO A 37 -40.88 -16.74 20.83
CA PRO A 37 -41.88 -15.82 20.30
C PRO A 37 -42.51 -14.94 21.38
N GLY A 38 -42.97 -13.75 20.99
CA GLY A 38 -43.86 -12.90 21.79
C GLY A 38 -44.98 -12.37 20.91
N ALA A 39 -46.21 -12.84 21.14
CA ALA A 39 -47.40 -12.48 20.40
C ALA A 39 -48.05 -11.18 20.93
N ALA A 40 -48.56 -10.39 19.96
CA ALA A 40 -49.74 -9.49 19.97
C ALA A 40 -49.92 -8.49 21.15
N THR A 41 -50.24 -7.20 20.93
CA THR A 41 -51.54 -6.72 20.40
C THR A 41 -51.54 -5.17 20.36
N VAL A 42 -52.46 -4.64 19.54
CA VAL A 42 -53.11 -3.31 19.55
C VAL A 42 -52.50 -2.23 18.64
N ARG A 43 -53.23 -2.01 17.54
CA ARG A 43 -53.19 -0.82 16.68
C ARG A 43 -53.85 0.36 17.40
N THR A 44 -53.19 1.53 17.34
CA THR A 44 -53.90 2.81 17.34
C THR A 44 -53.19 3.74 16.35
N ALA A 45 -53.93 4.17 15.33
CA ALA A 45 -53.47 5.06 14.30
C ALA A 45 -53.54 6.51 14.77
N THR A 46 -52.41 7.24 14.68
CA THR A 46 -52.38 8.71 14.67
C THR A 46 -51.32 9.15 13.67
N SER A 47 -51.70 10.03 12.75
CA SER A 47 -50.97 10.47 11.56
C SER A 47 -49.58 11.07 11.84
N PRO A 48 -48.62 10.98 10.89
CA PRO A 48 -47.23 11.37 11.08
C PRO A 48 -47.04 12.89 10.93
N VAL A 49 -46.47 13.53 11.95
CA VAL A 49 -45.68 14.74 11.75
C VAL A 49 -44.35 14.29 11.15
N SER A 50 -44.10 14.68 9.89
CA SER A 50 -42.81 14.56 9.21
C SER A 50 -41.73 15.31 9.98
N ARG A 51 -41.14 14.66 10.97
CA ARG A 51 -39.84 15.01 11.52
C ARG A 51 -38.82 14.33 10.63
N ALA A 52 -38.10 15.12 9.83
CA ALA A 52 -37.05 14.62 8.97
C ALA A 52 -36.13 13.67 9.76
N PRO A 53 -35.78 12.49 9.21
CA PRO A 53 -34.76 11.67 9.84
C PRO A 53 -33.46 12.47 9.83
N SER A 54 -32.93 12.76 11.02
CA SER A 54 -31.52 13.10 11.16
C SER A 54 -30.73 12.05 10.39
N ALA A 55 -29.96 12.54 9.41
CA ALA A 55 -29.10 11.73 8.57
C ALA A 55 -28.37 10.70 9.45
N ALA A 56 -28.47 9.46 9.02
CA ALA A 56 -27.79 8.32 9.60
C ALA A 56 -26.36 8.70 9.97
N SER A 57 -25.96 8.34 11.18
CA SER A 57 -24.57 8.30 11.58
C SER A 57 -23.84 7.40 10.59
N THR A 58 -23.18 8.02 9.60
CA THR A 58 -22.24 7.34 8.72
C THR A 58 -21.25 6.62 9.63
N SER A 59 -21.21 5.30 9.53
CA SER A 59 -20.17 4.48 10.15
C SER A 59 -18.84 5.13 9.77
N ALA A 60 -18.15 5.71 10.76
CA ALA A 60 -16.88 6.37 10.50
C ALA A 60 -15.94 5.32 9.94
N ASP A 61 -15.45 5.55 8.71
CA ASP A 61 -14.37 4.78 8.12
C ASP A 61 -13.20 4.83 9.13
N PRO A 62 -12.66 3.67 9.60
CA PRO A 62 -11.72 3.60 10.73
C PRO A 62 -10.39 4.34 10.50
N GLY A 63 -10.22 4.98 9.34
CA GLY A 63 -9.03 5.70 8.97
C GLY A 63 -7.98 4.76 8.38
N PRO A 64 -6.90 5.31 7.82
CA PRO A 64 -5.82 4.53 7.23
C PRO A 64 -5.05 3.73 8.28
N SER A 65 -4.61 2.53 7.90
CA SER A 65 -3.70 1.70 8.72
C SER A 65 -2.40 2.45 9.07
N PRO A 66 -1.67 2.03 10.12
CA PRO A 66 -0.35 2.57 10.42
C PRO A 66 0.61 2.52 9.21
N ALA A 67 0.61 1.39 8.48
CA ALA A 67 1.44 1.21 7.29
C ALA A 67 1.10 2.22 6.18
N SER A 68 -0.17 2.49 5.92
CA SER A 68 -0.57 3.51 4.95
C SER A 68 -0.17 4.92 5.42
N ARG A 69 -0.37 5.25 6.69
CA ARG A 69 -0.02 6.58 7.23
C ARG A 69 1.45 6.90 7.06
N MET A 70 2.32 5.90 7.17
CA MET A 70 3.77 6.06 7.00
C MET A 70 4.13 6.73 5.67
N VAL A 71 3.41 6.45 4.58
CA VAL A 71 3.75 6.95 3.23
C VAL A 71 3.66 8.46 3.10
N CYS A 72 3.01 9.17 4.03
CA CYS A 72 2.90 10.63 4.03
C CYS A 72 3.55 11.27 5.26
N THR A 73 4.36 10.53 6.01
CA THR A 73 5.07 11.07 7.18
C THR A 73 6.25 11.95 6.78
N GLY A 74 6.64 12.86 7.68
CA GLY A 74 7.86 13.66 7.51
C GLY A 74 9.13 12.82 7.42
N TYR A 75 9.15 11.63 8.02
CA TYR A 75 10.27 10.68 7.90
C TYR A 75 10.44 10.20 6.46
N ILE A 76 9.37 9.68 5.84
CA ILE A 76 9.40 9.25 4.43
C ILE A 76 9.65 10.40 3.47
N LEU A 77 9.14 11.59 3.77
CA LEU A 77 9.45 12.77 2.98
C LEU A 77 10.97 13.00 2.91
N ALA A 78 11.67 12.92 4.04
CA ALA A 78 13.12 13.09 4.09
C ALA A 78 13.87 11.96 3.34
N GLU A 79 13.44 10.71 3.50
CA GLU A 79 14.02 9.57 2.78
C GLU A 79 13.84 9.69 1.26
N ILE A 80 12.65 10.12 0.81
CA ILE A 80 12.37 10.40 -0.62
C ILE A 80 13.23 11.57 -1.11
N ALA A 81 13.31 12.65 -0.34
CA ALA A 81 14.11 13.81 -0.71
C ALA A 81 15.59 13.45 -0.88
N GLY A 82 16.15 12.68 0.06
CA GLY A 82 17.50 12.14 -0.02
C GLY A 82 17.71 11.20 -1.21
N ALA A 83 16.77 10.28 -1.45
CA ALA A 83 16.86 9.32 -2.55
C ALA A 83 16.79 9.98 -3.93
N LEU A 84 16.05 11.09 -4.06
CA LEU A 84 15.88 11.83 -5.31
C LEU A 84 16.82 13.04 -5.46
N GLY A 85 17.40 13.53 -4.37
CA GLY A 85 18.11 14.81 -4.36
C GLY A 85 17.20 16.01 -4.68
N ALA A 86 15.92 15.94 -4.27
CA ALA A 86 14.91 16.94 -4.57
C ALA A 86 13.95 17.12 -3.38
N GLU A 87 13.80 18.36 -2.93
CA GLU A 87 12.90 18.74 -1.83
C GLU A 87 11.53 19.16 -2.36
N THR A 88 10.46 18.83 -1.62
CA THR A 88 9.13 19.35 -1.94
C THR A 88 9.02 20.84 -1.61
N THR A 89 8.12 21.54 -2.29
CA THR A 89 7.83 22.96 -2.03
C THR A 89 6.99 23.18 -0.79
N GLU A 90 6.23 22.16 -0.38
CA GLU A 90 5.37 22.15 0.80
C GLU A 90 5.30 20.75 1.42
N LEU A 91 4.81 20.67 2.65
CA LEU A 91 4.58 19.40 3.31
C LEU A 91 3.35 18.71 2.68
N PRO A 92 3.45 17.44 2.24
CA PRO A 92 2.32 16.73 1.67
C PRO A 92 1.15 16.62 2.66
N ALA A 93 -0.02 17.13 2.27
CA ALA A 93 -1.24 16.97 3.05
C ALA A 93 -1.93 15.63 2.68
N PRO A 94 -2.15 14.72 3.65
CA PRO A 94 -2.78 13.45 3.35
C PRO A 94 -4.29 13.58 3.21
N THR A 95 -4.87 12.72 2.36
CA THR A 95 -6.32 12.52 2.23
C THR A 95 -6.68 11.07 2.52
N TRP A 96 -7.89 10.85 3.02
CA TRP A 96 -8.47 9.53 3.24
C TRP A 96 -9.93 9.52 2.81
N ALA A 97 -10.24 8.73 1.80
CA ALA A 97 -11.61 8.50 1.35
C ALA A 97 -11.72 7.14 0.67
N HIS A 98 -12.80 6.40 0.94
CA HIS A 98 -13.07 5.11 0.31
C HIS A 98 -11.89 4.15 0.40
N HIS A 99 -11.25 4.05 1.57
CA HIS A 99 -10.03 3.25 1.78
C HIS A 99 -8.84 3.59 0.87
N LEU A 100 -8.79 4.81 0.33
CA LEU A 100 -7.66 5.33 -0.43
C LEU A 100 -6.96 6.41 0.40
N TYR A 101 -5.76 6.09 0.89
CA TYR A 101 -4.87 7.06 1.51
C TYR A 101 -3.98 7.67 0.45
N SER A 102 -3.83 8.99 0.39
CA SER A 102 -2.95 9.60 -0.60
C SER A 102 -2.33 10.91 -0.15
N CYS A 103 -1.18 11.25 -0.71
CA CYS A 103 -0.58 12.58 -0.56
C CYS A 103 0.16 12.98 -1.84
N THR A 104 0.13 14.28 -2.13
CA THR A 104 0.82 14.86 -3.27
C THR A 104 2.15 15.47 -2.82
N TYR A 105 3.22 15.07 -3.48
CA TYR A 105 4.56 15.64 -3.35
C TYR A 105 4.71 16.70 -4.44
N ALA A 106 4.61 17.97 -4.04
CA ALA A 106 4.76 19.11 -4.94
C ALA A 106 6.23 19.51 -5.03
N TYR A 107 6.74 19.70 -6.25
CA TYR A 107 8.08 20.16 -6.57
C TYR A 107 7.99 21.42 -7.45
N PRO A 108 9.07 22.21 -7.60
CA PRO A 108 9.02 23.41 -8.44
C PRO A 108 8.58 23.14 -9.88
N ASP A 109 8.98 21.99 -10.45
CA ASP A 109 8.79 21.67 -11.88
C ASP A 109 7.74 20.58 -12.12
N GLY A 110 6.95 20.19 -11.11
CA GLY A 110 5.94 19.15 -11.25
C GLY A 110 5.46 18.57 -9.94
N SER A 111 4.68 17.50 -10.00
CA SER A 111 4.23 16.79 -8.82
C SER A 111 4.18 15.29 -9.00
N MET A 112 4.21 14.59 -7.88
CA MET A 112 4.01 13.15 -7.79
C MET A 112 2.88 12.86 -6.80
N LEU A 113 2.01 11.92 -7.13
CA LEU A 113 0.98 11.41 -6.23
C LEU A 113 1.40 10.03 -5.72
N VAL A 114 1.44 9.88 -4.40
CA VAL A 114 1.59 8.57 -3.74
C VAL A 114 0.25 8.21 -3.13
N SER A 115 -0.23 7.00 -3.40
CA SER A 115 -1.48 6.51 -2.83
C SER A 115 -1.42 5.05 -2.45
N VAL A 116 -2.07 4.70 -1.35
CA VAL A 116 -2.28 3.32 -0.90
C VAL A 116 -3.77 3.04 -0.87
N LYS A 117 -4.19 2.10 -1.70
CA LYS A 117 -5.54 1.51 -1.63
C LYS A 117 -5.49 0.36 -0.65
N GLU A 118 -6.23 0.46 0.45
CA GLU A 118 -6.43 -0.63 1.40
C GLU A 118 -7.66 -1.45 1.01
N LEU A 119 -7.55 -2.77 1.15
CA LEU A 119 -8.58 -3.75 0.84
C LEU A 119 -8.83 -4.62 2.07
N SER A 120 -9.96 -5.35 2.06
CA SER A 120 -10.38 -6.21 3.17
C SER A 120 -9.42 -7.36 3.46
N ASP A 121 -8.73 -7.86 2.44
CA ASP A 121 -7.93 -9.07 2.51
C ASP A 121 -6.94 -9.15 1.32
N PRO A 122 -5.92 -10.03 1.39
CA PRO A 122 -4.92 -10.15 0.33
C PRO A 122 -5.48 -10.60 -1.03
N ALA A 123 -6.54 -11.42 -1.05
CA ALA A 123 -7.12 -11.88 -2.32
C ALA A 123 -7.84 -10.74 -3.04
N THR A 124 -8.57 -9.91 -2.30
CA THR A 124 -9.20 -8.68 -2.81
C THR A 124 -8.14 -7.67 -3.28
N ALA A 125 -7.02 -7.53 -2.57
CA ALA A 125 -5.90 -6.69 -3.01
C ALA A 125 -5.24 -7.21 -4.31
N ALA A 126 -5.05 -8.52 -4.43
CA ALA A 126 -4.54 -9.13 -5.65
C ALA A 126 -5.48 -8.89 -6.84
N ALA A 127 -6.80 -9.06 -6.65
CA ALA A 127 -7.80 -8.78 -7.68
C ALA A 127 -7.80 -7.30 -8.10
N GLN A 128 -7.67 -6.38 -7.14
CA GLN A 128 -7.53 -4.95 -7.41
C GLN A 128 -6.27 -4.66 -8.24
N PHE A 129 -5.13 -5.22 -7.85
CA PHE A 129 -3.86 -5.08 -8.58
C PHE A 129 -3.97 -5.61 -10.01
N ASP A 130 -4.60 -6.77 -10.19
CA ASP A 130 -4.83 -7.39 -11.50
C ASP A 130 -5.74 -6.53 -12.38
N GLY A 131 -6.78 -5.92 -11.82
CA GLY A 131 -7.64 -4.97 -12.53
C GLY A 131 -6.89 -3.71 -12.99
N VAL A 132 -6.04 -3.14 -12.13
CA VAL A 132 -5.19 -2.00 -12.49
C VAL A 132 -4.19 -2.40 -13.58
N ARG A 133 -3.58 -3.58 -13.46
CA ARG A 133 -2.64 -4.09 -14.49
C ARG A 133 -3.32 -4.34 -15.82
N GLY A 134 -4.50 -4.96 -15.83
CA GLY A 134 -5.25 -5.30 -17.03
C GLY A 134 -5.70 -4.07 -17.83
N SER A 135 -5.84 -2.92 -17.17
CA SER A 135 -6.20 -1.63 -17.80
C SER A 135 -4.98 -0.74 -18.11
N ALA A 136 -3.76 -1.14 -17.74
CA ALA A 136 -2.56 -0.31 -17.86
C ALA A 136 -1.88 -0.32 -19.24
N GLY A 137 -2.30 -1.20 -20.16
CA GLY A 137 -1.61 -1.42 -21.43
C GLY A 137 -0.29 -2.17 -21.22
N PRO A 138 0.74 -1.96 -22.07
CA PRO A 138 2.06 -2.54 -21.86
C PRO A 138 2.67 -2.11 -20.53
N VAL A 139 3.24 -3.06 -19.79
CA VAL A 139 3.86 -2.85 -18.48
C VAL A 139 5.20 -3.57 -18.37
N THR A 140 6.08 -3.03 -17.53
CA THR A 140 7.33 -3.69 -17.13
C THR A 140 7.16 -4.25 -15.73
N THR A 141 7.33 -5.57 -15.54
CA THR A 141 7.19 -6.20 -14.22
C THR A 141 8.51 -6.21 -13.44
N PHE A 142 8.44 -6.16 -12.11
CA PHE A 142 9.59 -6.25 -11.22
C PHE A 142 9.42 -7.38 -10.22
N SER A 143 10.50 -8.12 -9.99
CA SER A 143 10.65 -9.06 -8.87
C SER A 143 11.34 -8.37 -7.69
N GLY A 144 10.95 -8.69 -6.46
CA GLY A 144 11.60 -8.18 -5.25
C GLY A 144 11.11 -6.82 -4.76
N LEU A 145 10.11 -6.23 -5.41
CA LEU A 145 9.41 -5.03 -4.95
C LEU A 145 7.97 -5.40 -4.55
N GLY A 146 7.70 -5.43 -3.25
CA GLY A 146 6.48 -6.00 -2.70
C GLY A 146 6.34 -7.49 -3.04
N GLU A 147 5.10 -7.97 -3.11
CA GLU A 147 4.79 -9.32 -3.60
C GLU A 147 4.78 -9.36 -5.13
N ARG A 148 4.23 -8.31 -5.74
CA ARG A 148 4.18 -8.10 -7.18
C ARG A 148 4.26 -6.61 -7.48
N ALA A 149 4.98 -6.24 -8.54
CA ALA A 149 5.01 -4.85 -8.99
C ALA A 149 5.12 -4.72 -10.51
N PHE A 150 4.65 -3.59 -11.03
CA PHE A 150 4.90 -3.19 -12.42
C PHE A 150 5.00 -1.67 -12.57
N THR A 151 5.67 -1.23 -13.63
CA THR A 151 5.65 0.15 -14.10
C THR A 151 4.82 0.28 -15.38
N ARG A 152 4.01 1.34 -15.45
CA ARG A 152 3.17 1.72 -16.60
C ARG A 152 3.98 2.49 -17.63
N ALA A 153 3.42 2.64 -18.84
CA ALA A 153 4.05 3.43 -19.91
C ALA A 153 4.29 4.91 -19.55
N ASP A 154 3.48 5.49 -18.64
CA ASP A 154 3.67 6.86 -18.15
C ASP A 154 4.81 7.01 -17.12
N GLY A 155 5.44 5.89 -16.73
CA GLY A 155 6.51 5.81 -15.74
C GLY A 155 6.04 5.53 -14.31
N SER A 156 4.74 5.44 -14.05
CA SER A 156 4.18 5.20 -12.71
C SER A 156 4.33 3.76 -12.27
N THR A 157 4.64 3.54 -10.99
CA THR A 157 4.84 2.19 -10.43
C THR A 157 3.68 1.80 -9.53
N VAL A 158 3.22 0.56 -9.66
CA VAL A 158 2.15 -0.05 -8.85
C VAL A 158 2.73 -1.28 -8.15
N VAL A 159 2.48 -1.41 -6.85
CA VAL A 159 3.00 -2.49 -5.99
C VAL A 159 1.85 -3.12 -5.21
N LEU A 160 1.75 -4.44 -5.24
CA LEU A 160 0.93 -5.25 -4.34
C LEU A 160 1.75 -5.61 -3.11
N LYS A 161 1.19 -5.36 -1.93
CA LYS A 161 1.80 -5.72 -0.65
C LYS A 161 0.70 -5.94 0.39
N ASP A 162 0.67 -7.12 1.00
CA ASP A 162 -0.32 -7.52 2.00
C ASP A 162 -1.75 -7.32 1.46
N SER A 163 -2.63 -6.66 2.21
CA SER A 163 -3.99 -6.28 1.77
C SER A 163 -4.05 -4.91 1.07
N SER A 164 -2.96 -4.45 0.45
CA SER A 164 -2.84 -3.09 -0.08
C SER A 164 -2.24 -3.01 -1.49
N VAL A 165 -2.64 -1.98 -2.23
CA VAL A 165 -2.05 -1.61 -3.51
C VAL A 165 -1.47 -0.19 -3.41
N LEU A 166 -0.15 -0.08 -3.43
CA LEU A 166 0.58 1.18 -3.52
C LEU A 166 0.69 1.61 -4.98
N THR A 167 0.44 2.89 -5.26
CA THR A 167 0.71 3.53 -6.54
C THR A 167 1.58 4.77 -6.34
N VAL A 168 2.65 4.86 -7.12
CA VAL A 168 3.52 6.03 -7.24
C VAL A 168 3.33 6.60 -8.63
N ASP A 169 2.43 7.58 -8.74
CA ASP A 169 2.09 8.27 -9.99
C ASP A 169 3.02 9.47 -10.20
N VAL A 170 3.86 9.34 -11.23
CA VAL A 170 4.87 10.34 -11.64
C VAL A 170 4.54 10.99 -12.98
N SER A 171 3.32 10.80 -13.48
CA SER A 171 2.89 11.31 -14.80
C SER A 171 3.00 12.84 -14.93
N LYS A 172 2.95 13.55 -13.79
CA LYS A 172 3.05 15.01 -13.66
C LYS A 172 4.45 15.53 -13.30
N LEU A 173 5.47 14.67 -13.22
CA LEU A 173 6.88 15.10 -13.14
C LEU A 173 7.43 15.42 -14.52
N PRO A 174 8.52 16.18 -14.67
CA PRO A 174 9.21 16.27 -15.97
C PRO A 174 9.75 14.89 -16.43
N PRO A 175 10.06 14.69 -17.72
CA PRO A 175 10.58 13.41 -18.22
C PRO A 175 11.86 12.94 -17.53
N LEU A 176 12.70 13.89 -17.11
CA LEU A 176 13.86 13.70 -16.27
C LEU A 176 13.68 14.47 -14.97
N PHE A 177 13.89 13.82 -13.83
CA PHE A 177 13.68 14.42 -12.51
C PHE A 177 14.73 13.97 -11.50
N GLY A 178 14.98 14.80 -10.48
CA GLY A 178 15.94 14.54 -9.41
C GLY A 178 17.39 14.92 -9.73
N LYS A 179 18.28 14.63 -8.77
CA LYS A 179 19.73 14.88 -8.85
C LYS A 179 20.48 13.59 -8.44
N PRO A 180 21.23 12.95 -9.36
CA PRO A 180 21.30 13.26 -10.79
C PRO A 180 19.95 13.04 -11.48
N PRO A 181 19.69 13.65 -12.66
CA PRO A 181 18.43 13.47 -13.38
C PRO A 181 18.20 12.00 -13.77
N ARG A 182 17.00 11.49 -13.52
CA ARG A 182 16.58 10.11 -13.83
C ARG A 182 15.25 10.12 -14.59
N SER A 183 14.98 9.07 -15.36
CA SER A 183 13.68 8.88 -15.99
C SER A 183 12.55 8.77 -14.95
N ARG A 184 11.33 9.14 -15.32
CA ARG A 184 10.14 8.95 -14.47
C ARG A 184 10.01 7.53 -13.91
N SER A 185 10.26 6.51 -14.72
CA SER A 185 10.24 5.10 -14.27
C SER A 185 11.27 4.82 -13.19
N ASN A 186 12.50 5.32 -13.32
CA ASN A 186 13.53 5.14 -12.29
C ASN A 186 13.17 5.90 -11.01
N VAL A 187 12.57 7.09 -11.13
CA VAL A 187 12.07 7.86 -9.99
C VAL A 187 10.98 7.10 -9.26
N SER A 188 9.94 6.62 -9.95
CA SER A 188 8.82 5.92 -9.30
C SER A 188 9.25 4.60 -8.65
N VAL A 189 10.15 3.83 -9.28
CA VAL A 189 10.70 2.59 -8.70
C VAL A 189 11.58 2.90 -7.49
N THR A 190 12.39 3.96 -7.53
CA THR A 190 13.20 4.40 -6.37
C THR A 190 12.28 4.68 -5.18
N ILE A 191 11.21 5.45 -5.40
CA ILE A 191 10.29 5.87 -4.34
C ILE A 191 9.48 4.69 -3.81
N ALA A 192 8.97 3.84 -4.70
CA ALA A 192 8.30 2.62 -4.28
C ALA A 192 9.23 1.73 -3.45
N THR A 193 10.52 1.64 -3.80
CA THR A 193 11.52 0.89 -3.03
C THR A 193 11.75 1.52 -1.66
N THR A 194 11.94 2.84 -1.58
CA THR A 194 12.07 3.57 -0.30
C THR A 194 10.87 3.30 0.60
N ILE A 195 9.65 3.40 0.09
CA ILE A 195 8.43 3.11 0.85
C ILE A 195 8.40 1.66 1.30
N MET A 196 8.72 0.69 0.43
CA MET A 196 8.71 -0.74 0.79
C MET A 196 9.74 -1.13 1.85
N VAL A 197 10.87 -0.44 1.92
CA VAL A 197 11.86 -0.64 2.99
C VAL A 197 11.25 -0.26 4.33
N CYS A 198 10.65 0.93 4.42
CA CYS A 198 10.04 1.41 5.67
C CYS A 198 8.71 0.73 6.01
N TRP A 199 7.99 0.20 5.02
CA TRP A 199 6.73 -0.52 5.23
C TRP A 199 6.93 -1.77 6.09
N LYS A 200 8.04 -2.48 5.91
CA LYS A 200 8.37 -3.68 6.69
C LYS A 200 8.54 -3.40 8.18
N GLU A 201 8.94 -2.20 8.56
CA GLU A 201 9.26 -1.85 9.95
C GLU A 201 8.02 -1.42 10.76
N HIS A 202 6.89 -1.16 10.09
CA HIS A 202 5.70 -0.55 10.71
C HIS A 202 4.38 -1.29 10.40
N ALA A 203 4.46 -2.48 9.79
CA ALA A 203 3.29 -3.30 9.48
C ALA A 203 2.88 -4.27 10.61
N GLU A 204 3.57 -4.25 11.75
CA GLU A 204 3.37 -5.16 12.90
C GLU A 204 2.68 -4.49 14.09
#